data_AF-A0A6J0KKB7-F1
#
_entry.id   AF-A0A6J0KKB7-F1
#
_cell.length_a   1.000
_cell.length_b   1.000
_cell.length_c   1.000
_cell.angle_alpha   90.00
_cell.angle_beta   90.00
_cell.angle_gamma   90.00
#
_symmetry.space_group_name_H-M   'P 1'
#
loop_
_entity.id
_entity.type
_entity.pdbx_description
1 polymer ?
#
loop_
_entity_poly.entity_id
_entity_poly.type
_entity_poly.pdbx_seq_one_letter_code
_entity_poly.pdbx_strand_id
1 'polypeptide(L)'
;MGCLMEIIGSRGYIDMGIRKEATMEEVMLNHRRRRHREHIFNLIEDEISRCKEKASMEDDIGLWKQKERVFKNKFSTKLTWEMLRSRSEYCEWHKGVWFNYATPKYAFLTWLAIHNRLSTGDKMLSWGGNVNAACSLCDAPIETRNHLFFECRYASNVWENLVRGIMEDDYTNVWQELVMMLSTSQKTIKVFTLKYVFQATIHRLWLERNGRRHGEAPIPPDILIRQIDRIVRNRFSSIRLVEDKKMEGGLRYWFSTRQGF
;
A
#
# COMPACT_ATOMS: atom_id res chain seq x y z
N MET A 1 9.53 -13.57 -34.52
CA MET A 1 8.54 -12.59 -35.02
C MET A 1 7.39 -12.52 -34.04
N GLY A 2 6.79 -11.34 -33.80
CA GLY A 2 5.53 -11.22 -33.05
C GLY A 2 4.34 -11.72 -33.88
N CYS A 3 3.10 -11.46 -33.43
CA CYS A 3 1.91 -11.80 -34.21
C CYS A 3 1.88 -10.97 -35.50
N LEU A 4 2.10 -11.60 -36.66
CA LEU A 4 2.11 -10.90 -37.95
C LEU A 4 0.80 -10.14 -38.19
N MET A 5 -0.35 -10.68 -37.75
CA MET A 5 -1.66 -10.02 -37.89
C MET A 5 -1.74 -8.66 -37.18
N GLU A 6 -0.99 -8.44 -36.10
CA GLU A 6 -0.93 -7.13 -35.43
C GLU A 6 -0.22 -6.08 -36.29
N ILE A 7 0.67 -6.50 -37.19
CA ILE A 7 1.50 -5.64 -38.02
C ILE A 7 0.85 -5.36 -39.39
N ILE A 8 0.28 -6.40 -40.02
CA ILE A 8 -0.24 -6.33 -41.40
C ILE A 8 -1.77 -6.33 -41.50
N GLY A 9 -2.47 -6.38 -40.37
CA GLY A 9 -3.92 -6.41 -40.30
C GLY A 9 -4.54 -7.72 -40.79
N SER A 10 -5.88 -7.74 -40.87
CA SER A 10 -6.69 -8.95 -41.11
C SER A 10 -6.63 -9.50 -42.54
N ARG A 11 -6.01 -8.79 -43.49
CA ARG A 11 -5.87 -9.25 -44.90
C ARG A 11 -4.42 -9.52 -45.31
N GLY A 12 -3.43 -9.10 -44.53
CA GLY A 12 -2.03 -9.21 -44.96
C GLY A 12 -1.51 -10.64 -45.12
N TYR A 13 -2.14 -11.65 -44.49
CA TYR A 13 -1.81 -13.05 -44.77
C TYR A 13 -2.18 -13.47 -46.21
N ILE A 14 -3.27 -12.89 -46.77
CA ILE A 14 -3.68 -13.11 -48.16
C ILE A 14 -2.64 -12.51 -49.11
N ASP A 15 -2.25 -11.27 -48.84
CA ASP A 15 -1.27 -10.53 -49.66
C ASP A 15 0.10 -11.22 -49.65
N MET A 16 0.51 -11.74 -48.49
CA MET A 16 1.74 -12.53 -48.34
C MET A 16 1.63 -13.94 -48.94
N GLY A 17 0.42 -14.42 -49.22
CA GLY A 17 0.18 -15.79 -49.70
C GLY A 17 0.47 -16.87 -48.65
N ILE A 18 0.35 -16.53 -47.37
CA ILE A 18 0.54 -17.42 -46.22
C ILE A 18 -0.85 -17.81 -45.72
N ARG A 19 -1.10 -19.10 -45.52
CA ARG A 19 -2.39 -19.57 -44.97
C ARG A 19 -2.58 -18.96 -43.58
N LYS A 20 -3.81 -18.58 -43.24
CA LYS A 20 -4.12 -17.91 -41.97
C LYS A 20 -3.74 -18.76 -40.76
N GLU A 21 -3.87 -20.08 -40.88
CA GLU A 21 -3.55 -21.07 -39.85
C GLU A 21 -2.14 -21.67 -40.00
N ALA A 22 -1.31 -21.15 -40.93
CA ALA A 22 0.04 -21.66 -41.13
C ALA A 22 0.88 -21.48 -39.87
N THR A 23 1.58 -22.54 -39.46
CA THR A 23 2.54 -22.46 -38.38
C THR A 23 3.83 -21.78 -38.84
N MET A 24 4.62 -21.28 -37.88
CA MET A 24 5.94 -20.73 -38.19
C MET A 24 6.83 -21.77 -38.88
N GLU A 25 6.77 -23.03 -38.44
CA GLU A 25 7.49 -24.15 -39.06
C GLU A 25 7.09 -24.34 -40.53
N GLU A 26 5.78 -24.40 -40.84
CA GLU A 26 5.30 -24.54 -42.21
C GLU A 26 5.79 -23.40 -43.11
N VAL A 27 5.80 -22.17 -42.61
CA VAL A 27 6.31 -21.00 -43.35
C VAL A 27 7.82 -21.12 -43.56
N MET A 28 8.57 -21.50 -42.53
CA MET A 28 10.03 -21.62 -42.64
C MET A 28 10.43 -22.72 -43.64
N LEU A 29 9.72 -23.84 -43.66
CA LEU A 29 10.00 -24.96 -44.58
C LEU A 29 9.49 -24.70 -46.00
N ASN A 30 8.26 -24.23 -46.16
CA ASN A 30 7.54 -24.29 -47.44
C ASN A 30 7.30 -22.93 -48.12
N HIS A 31 7.39 -21.80 -47.39
CA HIS A 31 7.11 -20.49 -47.98
C HIS A 31 8.15 -20.11 -49.02
N ARG A 32 7.69 -19.74 -50.22
CA ARG A 32 8.53 -19.21 -51.29
C ARG A 32 8.41 -17.69 -51.32
N ARG A 33 9.56 -17.03 -51.26
CA ARG A 33 9.66 -15.58 -51.28
C ARG A 33 8.93 -14.97 -52.48
N ARG A 34 8.14 -13.92 -52.24
CA ARG A 34 7.48 -13.11 -53.28
C ARG A 34 8.04 -11.69 -53.30
N ARG A 35 7.76 -10.97 -54.38
CA ARG A 35 7.99 -9.52 -54.45
C ARG A 35 6.65 -8.82 -54.37
N HIS A 36 6.57 -7.84 -53.49
CA HIS A 36 5.35 -7.11 -53.22
C HIS A 36 5.49 -5.66 -53.65
N ARG A 37 4.39 -5.02 -54.04
CA ARG A 37 4.37 -3.58 -54.31
C ARG A 37 4.57 -2.78 -53.03
N GLU A 38 3.96 -3.23 -51.95
CA GLU A 38 4.06 -2.60 -50.64
C GLU A 38 5.38 -2.96 -49.95
N HIS A 39 6.09 -1.94 -49.47
CA HIS A 39 7.41 -2.09 -48.88
C HIS A 39 7.40 -2.96 -47.61
N ILE A 40 6.37 -2.86 -46.79
CA ILE A 40 6.24 -3.61 -45.53
C ILE A 40 6.27 -5.13 -45.74
N PHE A 41 5.65 -5.62 -46.82
CA PHE A 41 5.66 -7.05 -47.13
C PHE A 41 7.04 -7.53 -47.58
N ASN A 42 7.78 -6.71 -48.34
CA ASN A 42 9.17 -7.06 -48.70
C ASN A 42 10.09 -7.11 -47.46
N LEU A 43 9.90 -6.22 -46.47
CA LEU A 43 10.62 -6.29 -45.21
C LEU A 43 10.31 -7.58 -44.43
N ILE A 44 9.06 -8.04 -44.45
CA ILE A 44 8.67 -9.30 -43.82
C ILE A 44 9.31 -10.48 -44.56
N GLU A 45 9.34 -10.47 -45.90
CA GLU A 45 10.03 -11.48 -46.70
C GLU A 45 11.53 -11.55 -46.37
N ASP A 46 12.19 -10.39 -46.20
CA ASP A 46 13.59 -10.31 -45.77
C ASP A 46 13.80 -10.93 -44.38
N GLU A 47 12.90 -10.65 -43.44
CA GLU A 47 12.97 -11.21 -42.09
C GLU A 47 12.67 -12.71 -42.08
N ILE A 48 11.75 -13.21 -42.94
CA ILE A 48 11.51 -14.65 -43.11
C ILE A 48 12.77 -15.32 -43.64
N SER A 49 13.41 -14.77 -44.68
CA SER A 49 14.68 -15.30 -45.21
C SER A 49 15.76 -15.35 -44.12
N ARG A 50 15.91 -14.29 -43.33
CA ARG A 50 16.85 -14.23 -42.20
C ARG A 50 16.55 -15.26 -41.11
N CYS A 51 15.27 -15.51 -40.81
CA CYS A 51 14.87 -16.55 -39.87
C CYS A 51 15.18 -17.95 -40.38
N LYS A 52 14.98 -18.23 -41.68
CA LYS A 52 15.34 -19.52 -42.28
C LYS A 52 16.83 -19.83 -42.17
N GLU A 53 17.69 -18.83 -42.38
CA GLU A 53 19.15 -18.98 -42.24
C GLU A 53 19.60 -19.32 -40.81
N LYS A 54 18.81 -18.93 -39.81
CA LYS A 54 19.08 -19.15 -38.39
C LYS A 54 18.24 -20.29 -37.79
N ALA A 55 17.50 -21.02 -38.63
CA ALA A 55 16.65 -22.11 -38.16
C ALA A 55 17.50 -23.22 -37.55
N SER A 56 17.17 -23.60 -36.32
CA SER A 56 17.76 -24.75 -35.63
C SER A 56 16.80 -25.93 -35.73
N MET A 57 17.34 -27.15 -35.67
CA MET A 57 16.56 -28.39 -35.55
C MET A 57 16.31 -28.76 -34.07
N GLU A 58 16.74 -27.91 -33.14
CA GLU A 58 16.44 -28.07 -31.72
C GLU A 58 14.96 -27.84 -31.43
N ASP A 59 14.43 -28.54 -30.44
CA ASP A 59 13.04 -28.37 -30.00
C ASP A 59 12.78 -26.94 -29.53
N ASP A 60 11.56 -26.44 -29.81
CA ASP A 60 11.13 -25.13 -29.36
C ASP A 60 11.15 -25.02 -27.83
N ILE A 61 11.81 -23.98 -27.32
CA ILE A 61 11.83 -23.67 -25.88
C ILE A 61 10.87 -22.52 -25.58
N GLY A 62 9.85 -22.80 -24.77
CA GLY A 62 8.97 -21.76 -24.23
C GLY A 62 9.74 -20.78 -23.35
N LEU A 63 9.69 -19.49 -23.69
CA LEU A 63 10.30 -18.42 -22.88
C LEU A 63 9.24 -17.62 -22.13
N TRP A 64 9.55 -17.28 -20.88
CA TRP A 64 8.74 -16.41 -20.05
C TRP A 64 9.00 -14.95 -20.42
N LYS A 65 7.93 -14.21 -20.78
CA LYS A 65 7.99 -12.75 -20.90
C LYS A 65 8.19 -12.16 -19.51
N GLN A 66 9.34 -11.52 -19.28
CA GLN A 66 9.71 -10.94 -17.99
C GLN A 66 9.58 -9.42 -17.96
N LYS A 67 9.76 -8.76 -19.11
CA LYS A 67 9.53 -7.33 -19.31
C LYS A 67 9.06 -7.11 -20.74
N GLU A 68 8.75 -5.88 -21.09
CA GLU A 68 8.44 -5.52 -22.47
C GLU A 68 9.61 -5.92 -23.38
N ARG A 69 9.34 -6.81 -24.33
CA ARG A 69 10.31 -7.40 -25.27
C ARG A 69 11.48 -8.18 -24.65
N VAL A 70 11.40 -8.61 -23.39
CA VAL A 70 12.44 -9.44 -22.74
C VAL A 70 11.88 -10.81 -22.38
N PHE A 71 12.46 -11.85 -22.96
CA PHE A 71 12.06 -13.24 -22.77
C PHE A 71 13.21 -14.06 -22.19
N LYS A 72 12.93 -14.92 -21.21
CA LYS A 72 13.94 -15.75 -20.53
C LYS A 72 13.41 -17.17 -20.28
N ASN A 73 14.31 -18.14 -20.19
CA ASN A 73 14.00 -19.54 -19.88
C ASN A 73 13.63 -19.78 -18.39
N LYS A 74 13.64 -18.75 -17.55
CA LYS A 74 13.33 -18.85 -16.12
C LYS A 74 12.12 -18.01 -15.75
N PHE A 75 11.16 -18.62 -15.06
CA PHE A 75 10.04 -17.90 -14.49
C PHE A 75 10.48 -16.98 -13.34
N SER A 76 9.84 -15.82 -13.22
CA SER A 76 10.04 -14.91 -12.08
C SER A 76 8.70 -14.37 -11.62
N THR A 77 8.23 -14.84 -10.47
CA THR A 77 6.98 -14.36 -9.85
C THR A 77 6.96 -12.85 -9.69
N LYS A 78 8.09 -12.25 -9.33
CA LYS A 78 8.21 -10.79 -9.16
C LYS A 78 7.98 -10.05 -10.46
N LEU A 79 8.64 -10.45 -11.55
CA LEU A 79 8.55 -9.78 -12.83
C LEU A 79 7.18 -9.97 -13.47
N THR A 80 6.62 -11.19 -13.38
CA THR A 80 5.25 -11.48 -13.79
C THR A 80 4.25 -10.60 -13.03
N TRP A 81 4.39 -10.48 -11.71
CA TRP A 81 3.53 -9.61 -10.91
C TRP A 81 3.65 -8.13 -11.32
N GLU A 82 4.87 -7.66 -11.57
CA GLU A 82 5.12 -6.29 -12.04
C GLU A 82 4.47 -6.00 -13.40
N MET A 83 4.34 -7.01 -14.27
CA MET A 83 3.66 -6.90 -15.57
C MET A 83 2.14 -6.96 -15.47
N LEU A 84 1.61 -7.80 -14.58
CA LEU A 84 0.15 -7.97 -14.41
C LEU A 84 -0.48 -6.81 -13.65
N ARG A 85 0.26 -6.19 -12.71
CA ARG A 85 -0.29 -5.14 -11.86
C ARG A 85 -0.38 -3.81 -12.60
N SER A 86 -1.48 -3.10 -12.39
CA SER A 86 -1.54 -1.65 -12.66
C SER A 86 -0.91 -0.90 -11.49
N ARG A 87 0.10 -0.07 -11.74
CA ARG A 87 0.70 0.76 -10.68
C ARG A 87 -0.17 1.97 -10.42
N SER A 88 -0.77 2.05 -9.24
CA SER A 88 -1.38 3.29 -8.72
C SER A 88 -0.32 4.31 -8.32
N GLU A 89 -0.75 5.56 -8.13
CA GLU A 89 0.10 6.63 -7.63
C GLU A 89 0.75 6.29 -6.29
N TYR A 90 1.97 6.78 -6.11
CA TYR A 90 2.72 6.58 -4.89
C TYR A 90 2.11 7.40 -3.75
N CYS A 91 1.66 6.71 -2.70
CA CYS A 91 1.03 7.35 -1.54
C CYS A 91 2.08 7.65 -0.45
N GLU A 92 2.49 8.90 -0.26
CA GLU A 92 3.57 9.25 0.68
C GLU A 92 3.35 8.75 2.12
N TRP A 93 2.09 8.76 2.58
CA TRP A 93 1.68 8.33 3.91
C TRP A 93 1.87 6.84 4.20
N HIS A 94 2.16 6.01 3.19
CA HIS A 94 2.25 4.55 3.37
C HIS A 94 3.29 4.17 4.43
N LYS A 95 4.37 4.94 4.56
CA LYS A 95 5.45 4.72 5.54
C LYS A 95 5.03 5.03 6.98
N GLY A 96 3.99 5.85 7.17
CA GLY A 96 3.40 6.11 8.48
C GLY A 96 2.48 4.98 8.95
N VAL A 97 1.96 4.18 8.01
CA VAL A 97 1.06 3.05 8.29
C VAL A 97 1.84 1.73 8.36
N TRP A 98 2.67 1.49 7.36
CA TRP A 98 3.37 0.23 7.16
C TRP A 98 4.84 0.41 7.54
N PHE A 99 5.19 -0.08 8.72
CA PHE A 99 6.56 -0.05 9.23
C PHE A 99 6.88 -1.31 10.02
N ASN A 100 8.17 -1.61 10.17
CA ASN A 100 8.63 -2.77 10.94
C ASN A 100 8.12 -2.69 12.37
N TYR A 101 7.69 -3.83 12.89
CA TYR A 101 7.11 -3.96 14.22
C TYR A 101 5.79 -3.20 14.44
N ALA A 102 5.12 -2.68 13.41
CA ALA A 102 3.72 -2.28 13.54
C ALA A 102 2.85 -3.48 13.95
N THR A 103 1.76 -3.23 14.68
CA THR A 103 0.77 -4.26 15.00
C THR A 103 -0.28 -4.29 13.90
N PRO A 104 -0.49 -5.42 13.18
CA PRO A 104 -1.35 -5.45 11.99
C PRO A 104 -2.75 -4.87 12.19
N LYS A 105 -3.41 -5.20 13.31
CA LYS A 105 -4.76 -4.66 13.63
C LYS A 105 -4.77 -3.14 13.80
N TYR A 106 -3.70 -2.54 14.33
CA TYR A 106 -3.62 -1.09 14.50
C TYR A 106 -3.33 -0.42 13.16
N ALA A 107 -2.36 -0.96 12.40
CA ALA A 107 -2.03 -0.46 11.07
C ALA A 107 -3.21 -0.50 10.11
N PHE A 108 -3.98 -1.60 10.09
CA PHE A 108 -5.16 -1.73 9.24
C PHE A 108 -6.24 -0.70 9.57
N LEU A 109 -6.51 -0.47 10.85
CA LEU A 109 -7.49 0.53 11.25
C LEU A 109 -7.01 1.96 10.95
N THR A 110 -5.74 2.26 11.18
CA THR A 110 -5.13 3.54 10.80
C THR A 110 -5.19 3.76 9.30
N TRP A 111 -4.97 2.73 8.49
CA TRP A 111 -5.15 2.78 7.03
C TRP A 111 -6.59 3.17 6.64
N LEU A 112 -7.60 2.55 7.25
CA LEU A 112 -9.00 2.93 7.04
C LEU A 112 -9.28 4.38 7.47
N ALA A 113 -8.69 4.81 8.59
CA ALA A 113 -8.82 6.19 9.07
C ALA A 113 -8.20 7.20 8.08
N ILE A 114 -7.00 6.93 7.54
CA ILE A 114 -6.36 7.79 6.52
C ILE A 114 -7.25 7.92 5.28
N HIS A 115 -7.87 6.83 4.83
CA HIS A 115 -8.83 6.86 3.73
C HIS A 115 -10.20 7.47 4.08
N ASN A 116 -10.42 7.88 5.32
CA ASN A 116 -11.69 8.39 5.82
C ASN A 116 -12.85 7.41 5.55
N ARG A 117 -12.62 6.11 5.82
CA ARG A 117 -13.55 5.00 5.57
C ARG A 117 -14.15 4.39 6.85
N LEU A 118 -13.97 5.05 7.98
CA LEU A 118 -14.59 4.65 9.24
C LEU A 118 -16.01 5.23 9.34
N SER A 119 -16.90 4.56 10.06
CA SER A 119 -18.30 4.98 10.26
C SER A 119 -18.42 6.10 11.31
N THR A 120 -17.80 7.24 11.03
CA THR A 120 -17.93 8.49 11.79
C THR A 120 -19.29 9.15 11.59
N GLY A 121 -19.68 10.07 12.47
CA GLY A 121 -20.97 10.75 12.42
C GLY A 121 -21.27 11.40 11.06
N ASP A 122 -20.30 12.15 10.50
CA ASP A 122 -20.40 12.76 9.17
C ASP A 122 -20.64 11.73 8.05
N LYS A 123 -19.98 10.56 8.11
CA LYS A 123 -20.18 9.47 7.14
C LYS A 123 -21.54 8.83 7.27
N MET A 124 -22.01 8.59 8.49
CA MET A 124 -23.31 7.98 8.70
C MET A 124 -24.46 8.90 8.28
N LEU A 125 -24.32 10.21 8.45
CA LEU A 125 -25.30 11.19 7.93
C LEU A 125 -25.45 11.08 6.41
N SER A 126 -24.33 10.89 5.69
CA SER A 126 -24.36 10.76 4.23
C SER A 126 -25.16 9.56 3.71
N TRP A 127 -25.47 8.57 4.56
CA TRP A 127 -26.24 7.39 4.19
C TRP A 127 -27.76 7.58 4.26
N GLY A 128 -28.23 8.78 4.60
CA GLY A 128 -29.65 9.17 4.47
C GLY A 128 -30.57 8.69 5.60
N GLY A 129 -30.02 8.38 6.79
CA GLY A 129 -30.80 8.01 7.98
C GLY A 129 -30.84 9.10 9.04
N ASN A 130 -31.85 9.06 9.91
CA ASN A 130 -31.95 9.90 11.10
C ASN A 130 -30.98 9.41 12.20
N VAL A 131 -29.68 9.48 11.91
CA VAL A 131 -28.61 8.97 12.77
C VAL A 131 -28.11 10.09 13.68
N ASN A 132 -27.90 9.79 14.96
CA ASN A 132 -27.18 10.68 15.86
C ASN A 132 -25.70 10.80 15.43
N ALA A 133 -25.37 11.94 14.82
CA ALA A 133 -24.04 12.27 14.33
C ALA A 133 -23.13 12.89 15.41
N ALA A 134 -23.65 13.13 16.61
CA ALA A 134 -22.88 13.72 17.69
C ALA A 134 -21.74 12.80 18.12
N CYS A 135 -20.63 13.43 18.53
CA CYS A 135 -19.46 12.73 19.01
C CYS A 135 -19.75 12.05 20.36
N SER A 136 -19.65 10.72 20.41
CA SER A 136 -19.93 9.96 21.63
C SER A 136 -18.86 10.12 22.72
N LEU A 137 -17.76 10.82 22.43
CA LEU A 137 -16.70 11.09 23.39
C LEU A 137 -16.85 12.44 24.10
N CYS A 138 -17.47 13.43 23.46
CA CYS A 138 -17.56 14.80 24.00
C CYS A 138 -18.86 15.56 23.69
N ASP A 139 -19.84 14.91 23.08
CA ASP A 139 -21.17 15.44 22.75
C ASP A 139 -21.16 16.63 21.77
N ALA A 140 -20.06 16.83 21.04
CA ALA A 140 -20.02 17.81 19.96
C ALA A 140 -21.03 17.44 18.85
N PRO A 141 -21.67 18.42 18.16
CA PRO A 141 -22.79 18.14 17.26
C PRO A 141 -22.47 17.20 16.09
N ILE A 142 -21.25 17.23 15.56
CA ILE A 142 -20.83 16.42 14.41
C ILE A 142 -19.48 15.77 14.69
N GLU A 143 -19.46 14.44 14.69
CA GLU A 143 -18.26 13.64 14.76
C GLU A 143 -17.65 13.44 13.36
N THR A 144 -16.50 14.05 13.12
CA THR A 144 -15.66 13.79 11.94
C THR A 144 -14.47 12.92 12.33
N ARG A 145 -13.70 12.42 11.34
CA ARG A 145 -12.44 11.70 11.60
C ARG A 145 -11.47 12.52 12.45
N ASN A 146 -11.20 13.76 12.05
CA ASN A 146 -10.21 14.59 12.73
C ASN A 146 -10.68 14.89 14.16
N HIS A 147 -11.97 15.20 14.31
CA HIS A 147 -12.58 15.40 15.61
C HIS A 147 -12.44 14.17 16.50
N LEU A 148 -12.87 13.00 16.02
CA LEU A 148 -12.85 11.75 16.77
C LEU A 148 -11.46 11.38 17.29
N PHE A 149 -10.41 11.55 16.47
CA PHE A 149 -9.09 11.06 16.83
C PHE A 149 -8.22 12.07 17.56
N PHE A 150 -8.33 13.38 17.30
CA PHE A 150 -7.37 14.34 17.85
C PHE A 150 -7.94 15.71 18.26
N GLU A 151 -9.08 16.16 17.73
CA GLU A 151 -9.59 17.51 18.05
C GLU A 151 -10.64 17.53 19.18
N CYS A 152 -11.32 16.41 19.47
CA CYS A 152 -12.28 16.38 20.57
C CYS A 152 -11.59 16.46 21.94
N ARG A 153 -12.22 17.08 22.94
CA ARG A 153 -11.63 17.29 24.29
C ARG A 153 -11.09 16.01 24.93
N TYR A 154 -11.82 14.90 24.75
CA TYR A 154 -11.43 13.59 25.30
C TYR A 154 -10.21 13.04 24.56
N ALA A 155 -10.25 13.02 23.22
CA ALA A 155 -9.20 12.49 22.37
C ALA A 155 -7.92 13.33 22.42
N SER A 156 -8.05 14.66 22.40
CA SER A 156 -6.92 15.59 22.51
C SER A 156 -6.21 15.42 23.86
N ASN A 157 -6.94 15.27 24.97
CA ASN A 157 -6.34 15.01 26.28
C ASN A 157 -5.53 13.71 26.26
N VAL A 158 -6.10 12.62 25.74
CA VAL A 158 -5.41 11.32 25.62
C VAL A 158 -4.16 11.45 24.76
N TRP A 159 -4.27 12.09 23.59
CA TRP A 159 -3.17 12.28 22.66
C TRP A 159 -2.05 13.10 23.28
N GLU A 160 -2.35 14.30 23.76
CA GLU A 160 -1.37 15.22 24.35
C GLU A 160 -0.60 14.55 25.47
N ASN A 161 -1.32 13.94 26.43
CA ASN A 161 -0.69 13.24 27.54
C ASN A 161 0.22 12.11 27.08
N LEU A 162 0.01 11.50 25.90
CA LEU A 162 0.83 10.41 25.37
C LEU A 162 2.07 10.89 24.60
N VAL A 163 2.00 12.02 23.91
CA VAL A 163 3.04 12.42 22.94
C VAL A 163 3.75 13.73 23.24
N ARG A 164 3.33 14.50 24.26
CA ARG A 164 3.92 15.81 24.57
C ARG A 164 5.44 15.74 24.69
N GLY A 165 5.98 14.80 25.46
CA GLY A 165 7.43 14.61 25.62
C GLY A 165 8.13 13.88 24.47
N ILE A 166 7.41 13.38 23.47
CA ILE A 166 7.99 12.83 22.23
C ILE A 166 8.14 13.94 21.18
N MET A 167 7.10 14.76 21.04
CA MET A 167 7.00 15.81 20.04
C MET A 167 7.67 17.10 20.49
N GLU A 168 7.71 17.37 21.81
CA GLU A 168 8.30 18.58 22.38
C GLU A 168 7.67 19.84 21.76
N ASP A 169 8.48 20.66 21.07
CA ASP A 169 8.04 21.88 20.39
C ASP A 169 7.26 21.59 19.09
N ASP A 170 7.43 20.40 18.50
CA ASP A 170 6.72 19.97 17.27
C ASP A 170 5.31 19.40 17.56
N TYR A 171 4.75 19.65 18.75
CA TYR A 171 3.45 19.11 19.11
C TYR A 171 2.34 19.61 18.18
N THR A 172 1.54 18.66 17.71
CA THR A 172 0.33 18.93 16.93
C THR A 172 -0.73 17.87 17.20
N ASN A 173 -1.99 18.30 17.14
CA ASN A 173 -3.16 17.43 17.10
C ASN A 173 -3.91 17.56 15.75
N VAL A 174 -3.31 18.25 14.77
CA VAL A 174 -3.89 18.42 13.43
C VAL A 174 -3.60 17.17 12.60
N TRP A 175 -4.66 16.50 12.14
CA TRP A 175 -4.56 15.22 11.43
C TRP A 175 -3.58 15.26 10.25
N GLN A 176 -3.66 16.29 9.41
CA GLN A 176 -2.82 16.42 8.21
C GLN A 176 -1.33 16.56 8.56
N GLU A 177 -1.00 17.36 9.57
CA GLU A 177 0.38 17.55 10.04
C GLU A 177 0.93 16.26 10.63
N LEU A 178 0.12 15.53 11.42
CA LEU A 178 0.48 14.21 11.95
C LEU A 178 0.79 13.22 10.82
N VAL A 179 -0.08 13.11 9.82
CA VAL A 179 0.16 12.20 8.69
C VAL A 179 1.44 12.58 7.95
N MET A 180 1.68 13.87 7.70
CA MET A 180 2.88 14.34 7.00
C MET A 180 4.15 14.02 7.81
N MET A 181 4.16 14.35 9.09
CA MET A 181 5.29 14.06 10.01
C MET A 181 5.61 12.55 10.06
N LEU A 182 4.58 11.69 10.11
CA LEU A 182 4.73 10.25 10.18
C LEU A 182 5.09 9.61 8.83
N SER A 183 4.98 10.33 7.71
CA SER A 183 5.31 9.81 6.37
C SER A 183 6.82 9.62 6.15
N THR A 184 7.66 10.06 7.09
CA THR A 184 9.12 9.93 7.01
C THR A 184 9.61 8.48 6.91
N SER A 185 10.75 8.30 6.23
CA SER A 185 11.45 7.01 6.09
C SER A 185 12.48 6.75 7.19
N GLN A 186 12.68 7.74 8.08
CA GLN A 186 13.63 7.63 9.17
C GLN A 186 13.29 6.44 10.08
N LYS A 187 14.33 5.72 10.50
CA LYS A 187 14.22 4.50 11.34
C LYS A 187 14.80 4.76 12.73
N THR A 188 14.40 5.86 13.36
CA THR A 188 14.81 6.23 14.72
C THR A 188 13.79 5.72 15.74
N ILE A 189 14.22 5.57 16.99
CA ILE A 189 13.33 5.19 18.11
C ILE A 189 12.22 6.24 18.29
N LYS A 190 12.52 7.54 18.21
CA LYS A 190 11.53 8.63 18.24
C LYS A 190 10.43 8.43 17.21
N VAL A 191 10.81 8.24 15.93
CA VAL A 191 9.85 8.07 14.83
C VAL A 191 9.03 6.78 14.99
N PHE A 192 9.67 5.67 15.37
CA PHE A 192 8.95 4.42 15.64
C PHE A 192 7.94 4.59 16.78
N THR A 193 8.37 5.19 17.90
CA THR A 193 7.53 5.42 19.08
C THR A 193 6.30 6.24 18.69
N LEU A 194 6.51 7.36 17.99
CA LEU A 194 5.42 8.24 17.59
C LEU A 194 4.44 7.56 16.64
N LYS A 195 4.93 6.84 15.62
CA LYS A 195 4.10 6.04 14.72
C LYS A 195 3.28 5.01 15.47
N TYR A 196 3.90 4.29 16.40
CA TYR A 196 3.23 3.24 17.15
C TYR A 196 2.19 3.79 18.13
N VAL A 197 2.48 4.89 18.83
CA VAL A 197 1.53 5.59 19.70
C VAL A 197 0.36 6.14 18.90
N PHE A 198 0.60 6.73 17.73
CA PHE A 198 -0.44 7.20 16.81
C PHE A 198 -1.40 6.08 16.42
N GLN A 199 -0.88 4.93 15.97
CA GLN A 199 -1.71 3.78 15.60
C GLN A 199 -2.47 3.17 16.80
N ALA A 200 -1.80 3.05 17.96
CA ALA A 200 -2.43 2.54 19.17
C ALA A 200 -3.55 3.47 19.68
N THR A 201 -3.34 4.79 19.60
CA THR A 201 -4.32 5.80 20.01
C THR A 201 -5.55 5.77 19.10
N ILE A 202 -5.37 5.77 17.77
CA ILE A 202 -6.47 5.59 16.82
C ILE A 202 -7.28 4.35 17.15
N HIS A 203 -6.61 3.22 17.38
CA HIS A 203 -7.29 1.97 17.71
C HIS A 203 -8.05 2.02 19.03
N ARG A 204 -7.45 2.56 20.10
CA ARG A 204 -8.11 2.61 21.40
C ARG A 204 -9.26 3.62 21.43
N LEU A 205 -9.13 4.78 20.79
CA LEU A 205 -10.21 5.76 20.65
C LEU A 205 -11.37 5.21 19.81
N TRP A 206 -11.07 4.49 18.73
CA TRP A 206 -12.11 3.86 17.91
C TRP A 206 -12.92 2.83 18.72
N LEU A 207 -12.25 1.98 19.50
CA LEU A 207 -12.93 1.01 20.37
C LEU A 207 -13.73 1.69 21.47
N GLU A 208 -13.16 2.69 22.15
CA GLU A 208 -13.86 3.46 23.20
C GLU A 208 -15.13 4.10 22.66
N ARG A 209 -15.01 4.78 21.50
CA ARG A 209 -16.16 5.42 20.86
C ARG A 209 -17.23 4.40 20.48
N ASN A 210 -16.85 3.27 19.90
CA ASN A 210 -17.82 2.26 19.51
C ASN A 210 -18.47 1.61 20.73
N GLY A 211 -17.71 1.31 21.79
CA GLY A 211 -18.24 0.81 23.05
C GLY A 211 -19.34 1.72 23.59
N ARG A 212 -19.07 3.03 23.70
CA ARG A 212 -20.08 4.01 24.14
C ARG A 212 -21.33 4.03 23.26
N ARG A 213 -21.17 3.96 21.93
CA ARG A 213 -22.32 3.91 21.00
C ARG A 213 -23.15 2.64 21.13
N HIS A 214 -22.54 1.55 21.58
CA HIS A 214 -23.20 0.28 21.83
C HIS A 214 -23.60 0.08 23.30
N GLY A 215 -23.52 1.12 24.12
CA GLY A 215 -24.01 1.11 25.50
C GLY A 215 -23.01 0.64 26.54
N GLU A 216 -21.73 0.47 26.19
CA GLU A 216 -20.67 0.22 27.19
C GLU A 216 -20.43 1.46 28.05
N ALA A 217 -20.03 1.25 29.31
CA ALA A 217 -19.73 2.33 30.23
C ALA A 217 -18.51 3.16 29.74
N PRO A 218 -18.59 4.50 29.76
CA PRO A 218 -17.48 5.37 29.37
C PRO A 218 -16.20 5.10 30.18
N ILE A 219 -15.08 4.91 29.50
CA ILE A 219 -13.76 4.82 30.14
C ILE A 219 -13.20 6.23 30.33
N PRO A 220 -12.78 6.63 31.55
CA PRO A 220 -12.09 7.89 31.78
C PRO A 220 -10.79 8.03 30.97
N PRO A 221 -10.40 9.25 30.53
CA PRO A 221 -9.20 9.48 29.72
C PRO A 221 -7.93 8.91 30.35
N ASP A 222 -7.76 9.06 31.67
CA ASP A 222 -6.58 8.61 32.42
C ASP A 222 -6.42 7.08 32.40
N ILE A 223 -7.54 6.34 32.42
CA ILE A 223 -7.54 4.88 32.27
C ILE A 223 -7.11 4.51 30.85
N LEU A 224 -7.64 5.20 29.82
CA LEU A 224 -7.29 4.93 28.43
C LEU A 224 -5.80 5.24 28.16
N ILE A 225 -5.27 6.32 28.72
CA ILE A 225 -3.84 6.69 28.68
C ILE A 225 -2.99 5.56 29.29
N ARG A 226 -3.36 5.05 30.48
CA ARG A 226 -2.63 3.93 31.12
C ARG A 226 -2.67 2.64 30.29
N GLN A 227 -3.79 2.37 29.62
CA GLN A 227 -3.90 1.23 28.72
C GLN A 227 -2.99 1.37 27.49
N ILE A 228 -2.94 2.55 26.88
CA ILE A 228 -2.05 2.81 25.73
C ILE A 228 -0.58 2.77 26.16
N ASP A 229 -0.23 3.36 27.30
CA ASP A 229 1.12 3.27 27.89
C ASP A 229 1.59 1.81 28.02
N ARG A 230 0.73 0.95 28.58
CA ARG A 230 1.01 -0.48 28.69
C ARG A 230 1.19 -1.15 27.33
N ILE A 231 0.39 -0.79 26.33
CA ILE A 231 0.52 -1.31 24.95
C ILE A 231 1.88 -0.96 24.36
N VAL A 232 2.35 0.28 24.53
CA VAL A 232 3.65 0.77 24.02
C VAL A 232 4.80 0.06 24.73
N ARG A 233 4.76 -0.02 26.07
CA ARG A 233 5.76 -0.72 26.88
C ARG A 233 5.87 -2.20 26.51
N ASN A 234 4.73 -2.89 26.41
CA ASN A 234 4.69 -4.28 26.00
C ASN A 234 5.28 -4.47 24.60
N ARG A 235 5.06 -3.51 23.70
CA ARG A 235 5.65 -3.59 22.36
C ARG A 235 7.16 -3.50 22.41
N PHE A 236 7.73 -2.53 23.12
CA PHE A 236 9.17 -2.44 23.30
C PHE A 236 9.76 -3.70 23.96
N SER A 237 9.10 -4.23 24.98
CA SER A 237 9.51 -5.51 25.60
C SER A 237 9.52 -6.66 24.59
N SER A 238 8.52 -6.75 23.71
CA SER A 238 8.46 -7.79 22.68
C SER A 238 9.54 -7.63 21.61
N ILE A 239 9.86 -6.39 21.21
CA ILE A 239 10.89 -6.12 20.21
C ILE A 239 12.29 -6.45 20.75
N ARG A 240 12.51 -6.22 22.05
CA ARG A 240 13.77 -6.56 22.72
C ARG A 240 14.13 -8.05 22.59
N LEU A 241 13.14 -8.94 22.51
CA LEU A 241 13.35 -10.38 22.32
C LEU A 241 13.90 -10.74 20.93
N VAL A 242 13.79 -9.83 19.96
CA VAL A 242 14.26 -10.01 18.58
C VAL A 242 15.67 -9.43 18.38
N GLU A 243 16.28 -8.88 19.44
CA GLU A 243 17.65 -8.32 19.46
C GLU A 243 17.94 -7.26 18.36
N ASP A 244 16.93 -6.49 17.96
CA ASP A 244 17.13 -5.37 17.02
C ASP A 244 17.84 -4.19 17.73
N LYS A 245 19.14 -4.04 17.44
CA LYS A 245 19.99 -2.94 17.93
C LYS A 245 19.41 -1.55 17.70
N LYS A 246 18.61 -1.33 16.65
CA LYS A 246 18.00 -0.01 16.38
C LYS A 246 16.89 0.36 17.36
N MET A 247 16.32 -0.63 18.02
CA MET A 247 15.25 -0.47 19.01
C MET A 247 15.76 -0.68 20.44
N GLU A 248 17.07 -0.88 20.59
CA GLU A 248 17.73 -0.99 21.88
C GLU A 248 17.53 0.31 22.68
N GLY A 249 17.17 0.18 23.95
CA GLY A 249 16.84 1.33 24.79
C GLY A 249 15.47 1.97 24.52
N GLY A 250 14.64 1.42 23.62
CA GLY A 250 13.30 1.96 23.33
C GLY A 250 12.39 2.11 24.56
N LEU A 251 12.49 1.20 25.53
CA LEU A 251 11.76 1.32 26.80
C LEU A 251 12.30 2.46 27.68
N ARG A 252 13.62 2.69 27.71
CA ARG A 252 14.24 3.83 28.42
C ARG A 252 13.81 5.14 27.78
N TYR A 253 13.84 5.21 26.44
CA TYR A 253 13.34 6.35 25.69
C TYR A 253 11.85 6.62 26.00
N TRP A 254 11.00 5.59 25.96
CA TRP A 254 9.58 5.77 26.31
C TRP A 254 9.42 6.39 27.70
N PHE A 255 10.12 5.88 28.72
CA PHE A 255 10.03 6.45 30.07
C PHE A 255 10.58 7.88 30.17
N SER A 256 11.67 8.23 29.49
CA SER A 256 12.22 9.59 29.55
C SER A 256 11.23 10.63 29.01
N THR A 257 10.40 10.28 28.02
CA THR A 257 9.37 11.17 27.47
C THR A 257 8.18 11.42 28.40
N ARG A 258 8.13 10.78 29.57
CA ARG A 258 7.05 10.92 30.58
C ARG A 258 7.49 11.65 31.84
N GLN A 259 8.80 11.90 32.02
CA GLN A 259 9.38 12.41 33.26
C GLN A 259 9.52 13.94 33.32
N GLY A 260 8.87 14.67 32.42
CA GLY A 260 8.99 16.12 32.33
C GLY A 260 7.65 16.83 32.20
N PHE A 261 6.76 16.67 33.18
CA PHE A 261 5.71 17.63 33.59
C PHE A 261 5.34 17.37 35.06
#